data_AF-A0A839ZUM9-F1
#
_entry.id   AF-A0A839ZUM9-F1
#
_cell.length_a   1.000
_cell.length_b   1.000
_cell.length_c   1.000
_cell.angle_alpha   90.00
_cell.angle_beta   90.00
_cell.angle_gamma   90.00
#
_symmetry.space_group_name_H-M   'P 1'
#
loop_
_entity.id
_entity.type
_entity.pdbx_description
1 polymer ?
#
loop_
_entity_poly.entity_id
_entity_poly.type
_entity_poly.pdbx_seq_one_letter_code
_entity_poly.pdbx_strand_id
1 'polypeptide(L)'
;MSQAFFVQFAASAGAIAVLVGLAAWAKIAKPMTPLTDAKALDLMAQEFPGRPIDRIWVAVDGRGALAKSGAAALVLCEVGDGYVARHIPWTQAVAASFRDGVVRLDLSDVAAPVARLALPNWPPAPGPGEDRRAA
;
A
#
# COMPACT_ATOMS: atom_id res chain seq x y z
N MET A 1 44.61 -30.40 -0.77
CA MET A 1 43.93 -29.30 -1.49
C MET A 1 44.99 -28.45 -2.16
N SER A 2 44.78 -28.07 -3.43
CA SER A 2 45.76 -27.28 -4.18
C SER A 2 45.69 -25.79 -3.82
N GLN A 3 46.80 -25.07 -3.92
CA GLN A 3 46.87 -23.62 -3.69
C GLN A 3 45.89 -22.84 -4.58
N ALA A 4 45.70 -23.28 -5.82
CA ALA A 4 44.75 -22.70 -6.76
C ALA A 4 43.30 -22.76 -6.26
N PHE A 5 42.91 -23.84 -5.56
CA PHE A 5 41.58 -23.98 -4.96
C PHE A 5 41.33 -22.90 -3.90
N PHE A 6 42.30 -22.65 -3.02
CA PHE A 6 42.16 -21.62 -1.98
C PHE A 6 42.09 -20.20 -2.54
N VAL A 7 42.87 -19.92 -3.58
CA VAL A 7 42.84 -18.60 -4.26
C VAL A 7 41.49 -18.37 -4.92
N GLN A 8 40.98 -19.36 -5.66
CA GLN A 8 39.66 -19.25 -6.30
C GLN A 8 38.54 -19.13 -5.27
N PHE A 9 38.59 -19.92 -4.20
CA PHE A 9 37.61 -19.85 -3.13
C PHE A 9 37.60 -18.47 -2.46
N ALA A 10 38.76 -17.92 -2.12
CA ALA A 10 38.88 -16.59 -1.53
C ALA A 10 38.37 -15.49 -2.46
N ALA A 11 38.69 -15.57 -3.76
CA ALA A 11 38.21 -14.61 -4.75
C ALA A 11 36.68 -14.66 -4.92
N SER A 12 36.09 -15.86 -5.02
CA SER A 12 34.64 -16.01 -5.12
C SER A 12 33.91 -15.57 -3.84
N ALA A 13 34.43 -15.93 -2.67
CA ALA A 13 33.89 -15.47 -1.39
C ALA A 13 33.93 -13.94 -1.27
N GLY A 14 35.03 -13.32 -1.70
CA GLY A 14 35.16 -11.86 -1.77
C GLY A 14 34.13 -11.22 -2.70
N ALA A 15 33.96 -11.76 -3.91
CA ALA A 15 32.96 -11.25 -4.85
C ALA A 15 31.53 -11.37 -4.31
N ILE A 16 31.17 -12.49 -3.68
CA ILE A 16 29.87 -12.68 -3.03
C ILE A 16 29.70 -11.68 -1.88
N ALA A 17 30.73 -11.49 -1.04
CA ALA A 17 30.67 -10.54 0.07
C ALA A 17 30.44 -9.10 -0.42
N VAL A 18 31.08 -8.70 -1.53
CA VAL A 18 30.84 -7.39 -2.16
C VAL A 18 29.40 -7.27 -2.65
N LEU A 19 28.86 -8.28 -3.34
CA LEU A 19 27.48 -8.27 -3.82
C LEU A 19 26.46 -8.22 -2.68
N VAL A 20 26.69 -9.00 -1.61
CA VAL A 20 25.85 -8.98 -0.40
C VAL A 20 25.92 -7.63 0.29
N GLY A 21 27.12 -7.04 0.41
CA GLY A 21 27.31 -5.70 0.96
C GLY A 21 26.54 -4.63 0.17
N LEU A 22 26.64 -4.65 -1.16
CA LEU A 22 25.90 -3.74 -2.04
C LEU A 22 24.38 -3.94 -1.94
N ALA A 23 23.90 -5.19 -1.92
CA ALA A 23 22.49 -5.50 -1.78
C ALA A 23 21.94 -5.06 -0.41
N ALA A 24 22.70 -5.25 0.67
CA ALA A 24 22.34 -4.81 2.00
C ALA A 24 22.29 -3.28 2.09
N TRP A 25 23.25 -2.58 1.47
CA TRP A 25 23.26 -1.12 1.39
C TRP A 25 22.06 -0.58 0.59
N ALA A 26 21.70 -1.22 -0.53
CA ALA A 26 20.53 -0.86 -1.33
C ALA A 26 19.19 -1.17 -0.62
N LYS A 27 19.17 -2.16 0.27
CA LYS A 27 17.98 -2.58 1.04
C LYS A 27 17.74 -1.78 2.32
N ILE A 28 18.50 -0.73 2.60
CA ILE A 28 18.15 0.20 3.68
C ILE A 28 16.86 0.91 3.28
N ALA A 29 15.73 0.31 3.65
CA ALA A 29 14.40 0.84 3.44
C ALA A 29 14.38 2.26 4.02
N LYS A 30 14.18 3.25 3.15
CA LYS A 30 14.08 4.63 3.59
C LYS A 30 12.82 4.77 4.44
N PRO A 31 12.88 5.47 5.59
CA PRO A 31 11.68 5.80 6.34
C PRO A 31 10.70 6.50 5.41
N MET A 32 9.54 5.88 5.20
CA MET A 32 8.54 6.46 4.32
C MET A 32 7.89 7.63 5.03
N THR A 33 7.87 8.80 4.37
CA THR A 33 7.11 9.94 4.89
C THR A 33 5.62 9.54 4.97
N PRO A 34 4.96 9.77 6.11
CA PRO A 34 3.53 9.49 6.25
C PRO A 34 2.73 10.11 5.11
N LEU A 35 1.76 9.35 4.59
CA LEU A 35 0.88 9.80 3.53
C LEU A 35 0.01 10.96 4.03
N THR A 36 0.00 12.06 3.28
CA THR A 36 -0.87 13.22 3.50
C THR A 36 -2.03 13.20 2.51
N ASP A 37 -3.12 13.92 2.78
CA ASP A 37 -4.26 14.02 1.86
C ASP A 37 -3.85 14.47 0.45
N ALA A 38 -3.01 15.50 0.35
CA ALA A 38 -2.54 16.02 -0.93
C ALA A 38 -1.72 14.96 -1.70
N LYS A 39 -0.82 14.25 -1.02
CA LYS A 39 0.00 13.20 -1.64
C LYS A 39 -0.85 11.98 -2.02
N ALA A 40 -1.83 11.62 -1.20
CA ALA A 40 -2.76 10.54 -1.50
C ALA A 40 -3.57 10.85 -2.76
N LEU A 41 -4.08 12.08 -2.89
CA LEU A 41 -4.80 12.52 -4.09
C LEU A 41 -3.92 12.48 -5.34
N ASP A 42 -2.68 12.98 -5.23
CA ASP A 42 -1.72 12.97 -6.35
C ASP A 42 -1.40 11.54 -6.80
N LEU A 43 -1.08 10.63 -5.87
CA LEU A 43 -0.83 9.22 -6.17
C LEU A 43 -2.07 8.53 -6.76
N MET A 44 -3.27 8.79 -6.25
CA MET A 44 -4.50 8.23 -6.79
C MET A 44 -4.76 8.73 -8.22
N ALA A 45 -4.48 10.00 -8.51
CA ALA A 45 -4.64 10.55 -9.85
C ALA A 45 -3.63 9.97 -10.85
N GLN A 46 -2.41 9.67 -10.40
CA GLN A 46 -1.37 9.01 -11.22
C GLN A 46 -1.73 7.55 -11.51
N GLU A 47 -2.18 6.80 -10.50
CA GLU A 47 -2.50 5.38 -10.62
C GLU A 47 -3.85 5.11 -11.30
N PHE A 48 -4.80 6.03 -11.18
CA PHE A 48 -6.14 5.93 -11.77
C PHE A 48 -6.48 7.17 -12.62
N PRO A 49 -5.79 7.38 -13.75
CA PRO A 49 -5.98 8.58 -14.56
C PRO A 49 -7.42 8.67 -15.09
N GLY A 50 -8.01 9.85 -14.95
CA GLY A 50 -9.37 10.15 -15.43
C GLY A 50 -10.50 9.59 -14.56
N ARG A 51 -10.20 8.98 -13.41
CA ARG A 51 -11.21 8.50 -12.47
C ARG A 51 -11.61 9.60 -11.49
N PRO A 52 -12.90 9.97 -11.38
CA PRO A 52 -13.32 10.94 -10.37
C PRO A 52 -13.19 10.34 -8.96
N ILE A 53 -12.66 11.12 -8.03
CA ILE A 53 -12.60 10.78 -6.61
C ILE A 53 -13.76 11.51 -5.92
N ASP A 54 -14.76 10.77 -5.47
CA ASP A 54 -15.93 11.33 -4.77
C ASP A 54 -15.55 11.74 -3.34
N ARG A 55 -14.70 10.94 -2.72
CA ARG A 55 -14.22 11.13 -1.34
C ARG A 55 -12.95 10.32 -1.10
N ILE A 56 -12.07 10.83 -0.27
CA ILE A 56 -10.84 10.17 0.15
C ILE A 56 -10.77 10.10 1.68
N TRP A 57 -10.19 9.02 2.18
CA TRP A 57 -9.88 8.78 3.59
C TRP A 57 -8.42 8.32 3.67
N VAL A 58 -7.56 9.14 4.25
CA VAL A 58 -6.18 8.77 4.54
C VAL A 58 -6.12 8.10 5.90
N ALA A 59 -5.32 7.03 6.01
CA ALA A 59 -5.13 6.34 7.27
C ALA A 59 -4.46 7.26 8.31
N VAL A 60 -4.87 7.17 9.57
CA VAL A 60 -4.37 8.04 10.66
C VAL A 60 -2.88 7.84 10.95
N ASP A 61 -2.35 6.66 10.62
CA ASP A 61 -0.93 6.33 10.69
C ASP A 61 -0.16 6.74 9.43
N GLY A 62 -0.85 7.26 8.41
CA GLY A 62 -0.29 7.67 7.14
C GLY A 62 0.22 6.52 6.28
N ARG A 63 -0.19 5.26 6.55
CA ARG A 63 0.33 4.07 5.85
C ARG A 63 -0.53 3.61 4.67
N GLY A 64 -1.51 4.41 4.29
CA GLY A 64 -2.38 4.11 3.16
C GLY A 64 -3.54 5.07 3.05
N ALA A 65 -4.35 4.87 2.01
CA ALA A 65 -5.56 5.63 1.79
C ALA A 65 -6.63 4.78 1.10
N LEU A 66 -7.88 5.16 1.28
CA LEU A 66 -9.03 4.63 0.57
C LEU A 66 -9.75 5.79 -0.09
N ALA A 67 -10.20 5.63 -1.32
CA ALA A 67 -11.02 6.61 -2.01
C ALA A 67 -12.25 5.95 -2.62
N LYS A 68 -13.39 6.63 -2.57
CA LYS A 68 -14.60 6.24 -3.28
C LYS A 68 -14.60 6.85 -4.67
N SER A 69 -14.89 6.03 -5.67
CA SER A 69 -15.01 6.43 -7.07
C SER A 69 -16.17 5.67 -7.71
N GLY A 70 -17.36 6.27 -7.66
CA GLY A 70 -18.61 5.66 -8.09
C GLY A 70 -18.87 4.35 -7.33
N ALA A 71 -18.94 3.24 -8.08
CA ALA A 71 -19.16 1.89 -7.54
C ALA A 71 -17.86 1.18 -7.10
N ALA A 72 -16.70 1.84 -7.18
CA ALA A 72 -15.41 1.26 -6.79
C ALA A 72 -14.82 1.97 -5.57
N ALA A 73 -14.05 1.21 -4.79
CA ALA A 73 -13.11 1.72 -3.82
C ALA A 73 -11.69 1.60 -4.39
N LEU A 74 -10.97 2.71 -4.43
CA LEU A 74 -9.56 2.79 -4.79
C LEU A 74 -8.74 2.74 -3.51
N VAL A 75 -7.76 1.85 -3.43
CA VAL A 75 -7.00 1.54 -2.23
C VAL A 75 -5.53 1.82 -2.52
N LEU A 76 -4.88 2.62 -1.68
CA LEU A 76 -3.43 2.73 -1.57
C LEU A 76 -2.98 2.03 -0.30
N CYS A 77 -2.08 1.06 -0.43
CA CYS A 77 -1.47 0.36 0.69
C CYS A 77 0.05 0.44 0.66
N GLU A 78 0.67 0.62 1.82
CA GLU A 78 2.12 0.56 1.97
C GLU A 78 2.64 -0.86 1.70
N VAL A 79 3.60 -0.99 0.79
CA VAL A 79 4.32 -2.23 0.51
C VAL A 79 5.81 -1.91 0.36
N GLY A 80 6.62 -2.38 1.31
CA GLY A 80 8.06 -2.10 1.31
C GLY A 80 8.34 -0.62 1.55
N ASP A 81 8.96 0.04 0.58
CA ASP A 81 9.31 1.46 0.59
C ASP A 81 8.41 2.33 -0.32
N GLY A 82 7.31 1.77 -0.83
CA GLY A 82 6.34 2.47 -1.67
C GLY A 82 4.88 2.19 -1.33
N TYR A 83 4.00 2.80 -2.13
CA TYR A 83 2.57 2.54 -2.11
C TYR A 83 2.15 1.78 -3.36
N VAL A 84 1.22 0.86 -3.18
CA VAL A 84 0.62 0.09 -4.26
C VAL A 84 -0.86 0.44 -4.35
N ALA A 85 -1.33 0.72 -5.57
CA ALA A 85 -2.73 1.00 -5.82
C ALA A 85 -3.50 -0.25 -6.25
N ARG A 86 -4.69 -0.45 -5.69
CA ARG A 86 -5.65 -1.51 -6.05
C ARG A 86 -7.05 -0.95 -6.08
N HIS A 87 -7.96 -1.66 -6.74
CA HIS A 87 -9.38 -1.31 -6.69
C HIS A 87 -10.22 -2.54 -6.36
N ILE A 88 -11.27 -2.32 -5.59
CA ILE A 88 -12.28 -3.32 -5.23
C ILE A 88 -13.68 -2.71 -5.39
N PRO A 89 -14.75 -3.51 -5.45
CA PRO A 89 -16.10 -2.97 -5.37
C PRO A 89 -16.31 -2.14 -4.09
N TRP A 90 -17.01 -1.01 -4.19
CA TRP A 90 -17.31 -0.17 -3.02
C TRP A 90 -18.11 -0.93 -1.97
N THR A 91 -19.04 -1.78 -2.40
CA THR A 91 -19.83 -2.66 -1.53
C THR A 91 -18.95 -3.59 -0.70
N GLN A 92 -17.89 -4.14 -1.29
CA GLN A 92 -16.90 -4.97 -0.60
C GLN A 92 -16.11 -4.16 0.42
N ALA A 93 -15.70 -2.94 0.08
CA ALA A 93 -14.99 -2.05 1.00
C ALA A 93 -15.87 -1.69 2.21
N VAL A 94 -17.14 -1.36 2.00
CA VAL A 94 -18.10 -1.03 3.07
C VAL A 94 -18.36 -2.24 3.98
N ALA A 95 -18.42 -3.45 3.41
CA ALA A 95 -18.59 -4.69 4.16
C ALA A 95 -17.33 -5.15 4.92
N ALA A 96 -16.21 -4.45 4.77
CA ALA A 96 -14.95 -4.82 5.38
C ALA A 96 -15.01 -4.76 6.92
N SER A 97 -14.30 -5.69 7.55
CA SER A 97 -14.22 -5.73 9.02
C SER A 97 -13.40 -4.56 9.56
N PHE A 98 -13.98 -3.86 10.53
CA PHE A 98 -13.32 -2.82 11.32
C PHE A 98 -13.11 -3.30 12.76
N ARG A 99 -11.86 -3.45 13.16
CA ARG A 99 -11.48 -3.88 14.52
C ARG A 99 -10.26 -3.09 14.98
N ASP A 100 -10.27 -2.66 16.24
CA ASP A 100 -9.16 -1.94 16.85
C ASP A 100 -8.72 -0.69 16.07
N GLY A 101 -9.69 0.03 15.47
CA GLY A 101 -9.40 1.22 14.66
C GLY A 101 -8.82 0.91 13.27
N VAL A 102 -8.80 -0.35 12.84
CA VAL A 102 -8.22 -0.77 11.55
C VAL A 102 -9.27 -1.45 10.67
N VAL A 103 -9.41 -0.97 9.44
CA VAL A 103 -10.17 -1.62 8.37
C VAL A 103 -9.26 -2.62 7.67
N ARG A 104 -9.74 -3.85 7.51
CA ARG A 104 -9.05 -4.89 6.73
C ARG A 104 -9.80 -5.14 5.42
N LEU A 105 -9.17 -4.74 4.32
CA LEU A 105 -9.69 -4.93 2.97
C LEU A 105 -9.01 -6.14 2.33
N ASP A 106 -9.79 -7.15 1.96
CA ASP A 106 -9.32 -8.20 1.06
C ASP A 106 -9.24 -7.61 -0.34
N LEU A 107 -8.03 -7.62 -0.92
CA LEU A 107 -7.75 -7.10 -2.25
C LEU A 107 -7.71 -8.21 -3.30
N SER A 108 -7.79 -9.48 -2.88
CA SER A 108 -7.72 -10.67 -3.74
C SER A 108 -6.52 -10.65 -4.71
N ASP A 109 -5.42 -10.03 -4.27
CA ASP A 109 -4.16 -9.89 -5.00
C ASP A 109 -3.12 -10.85 -4.41
N VAL A 110 -2.35 -11.53 -5.26
CA VAL A 110 -1.39 -12.56 -4.85
C VAL A 110 -0.19 -11.96 -4.10
N ALA A 111 0.24 -10.74 -4.45
CA ALA A 111 1.40 -10.06 -3.88
C ALA A 111 1.04 -9.22 -2.64
N ALA A 112 -0.17 -8.66 -2.58
CA ALA A 112 -0.66 -7.86 -1.47
C ALA A 112 -2.14 -8.18 -1.16
N PRO A 113 -2.44 -9.34 -0.54
CA PRO A 113 -3.81 -9.84 -0.42
C PRO A 113 -4.69 -9.01 0.51
N VAL A 114 -4.09 -8.27 1.46
CA VAL A 114 -4.84 -7.53 2.47
C VAL A 114 -4.26 -6.13 2.65
N ALA A 115 -5.10 -5.10 2.49
CA ALA A 115 -4.79 -3.74 2.94
C ALA A 115 -5.32 -3.52 4.36
N ARG A 116 -4.49 -2.89 5.19
CA ARG A 116 -4.83 -2.48 6.56
C ARG A 116 -4.80 -0.96 6.62
N LEU A 117 -5.92 -0.34 6.95
CA LEU A 117 -6.04 1.11 7.03
C LEU A 117 -6.49 1.49 8.43
N ALA A 118 -5.64 2.18 9.19
CA ALA A 118 -6.03 2.74 10.46
C ALA A 118 -6.96 3.93 10.22
N LEU A 119 -8.24 3.81 10.54
CA LEU A 119 -9.25 4.84 10.30
C LEU A 119 -10.00 5.15 11.59
N PRO A 120 -10.49 6.40 11.77
CA PRO A 120 -11.20 6.77 12.98
C PRO A 120 -12.55 6.05 13.12
N ASN A 121 -13.21 5.73 12.01
CA ASN A 121 -14.43 4.93 11.96
C ASN A 121 -14.55 4.21 10.61
N TRP A 122 -15.30 3.11 10.60
CA TRP A 122 -15.71 2.42 9.39
C TRP A 122 -16.95 1.54 9.65
N PRO A 123 -17.92 1.46 8.71
CA PRO A 123 -18.00 2.19 7.45
C PRO A 123 -18.15 3.70 7.65
N PRO A 124 -17.77 4.53 6.67
CA PRO A 124 -17.83 5.98 6.80
C PRO A 124 -19.29 6.42 6.81
N ALA A 125 -19.60 7.47 7.56
CA ALA A 125 -20.95 8.03 7.58
C ALA A 125 -21.42 8.38 6.14
N PRO A 126 -22.70 8.13 5.80
CA PRO A 126 -23.27 8.49 4.51
C PRO A 126 -22.94 9.95 4.18
N GLY A 127 -22.50 10.21 2.95
CA GLY A 127 -22.31 11.59 2.51
C GLY A 127 -23.65 12.33 2.45
N PRO A 128 -23.66 13.67 2.50
CA PRO A 128 -24.87 14.51 2.48
C PRO A 128 -25.73 14.43 1.19
N GLY A 129 -25.61 13.37 0.38
CA GLY A 129 -26.48 13.07 -0.76
C GLY A 129 -26.75 11.57 -0.99
N GLU A 130 -26.26 10.68 -0.12
CA GLU A 130 -26.40 9.22 -0.29
C GLU A 130 -27.76 8.72 0.24
N ASP A 131 -28.29 9.34 1.31
CA ASP A 131 -29.62 9.04 1.88
C ASP A 131 -30.78 9.30 0.89
N ARG A 132 -30.60 10.19 -0.08
CA ARG A 132 -31.67 10.58 -1.02
C ARG A 132 -31.89 9.57 -2.15
N ARG A 133 -31.01 8.58 -2.33
CA ARG A 133 -31.12 7.56 -3.39
C ARG A 133 -31.64 6.20 -2.90
N ALA A 134 -31.89 6.05 -1.60
CA ALA A 134 -32.37 4.82 -0.98
C ALA A 134 -33.84 4.88 -0.52
N ALA A 135 -34.56 5.95 -0.87
CA ALA A 135 -35.99 6.16 -0.57
C ALA A 135 -36.81 6.21 -1.86
#